data_AF-A0A3S9MJW0-F1
#
_entry.id   AF-A0A3S9MJW0-F1
#
_cell.length_a   1.000
_cell.length_b   1.000
_cell.length_c   1.000
_cell.angle_alpha   90.00
_cell.angle_beta   90.00
_cell.angle_gamma   90.00
#
_symmetry.space_group_name_H-M   'P 1'
#
loop_
_entity.id
_entity.type
_entity.pdbx_description
1 polymer ?
#
loop_
_entity_poly.entity_id
_entity_poly.type
_entity_poly.pdbx_seq_one_letter_code
_entity_poly.pdbx_strand_id
1 'polypeptide(L)'
;MLKQTEGSRAVAETVAYCRPEVIAAYPISPQTHIVEELSRLVKSGALKPCEYVNVESEFAAMSLCIGASAAGARAYTATASQGLLYMVEALYNASGLGLPIVMTVANRAIGAPINIWNDHSDAMSQRDSGWIQLYARDNQEAADLHPQAFRLAEELSLPVMVCMDGFVLTHAWERIEVPEQRQVDAFLPPYEPRQVLDPDEPVSIGAMVGPEAFTEVRYLAHAKQMQALEAIPRVAEDFRRVFGRASGGLVQPYLCEDAETIVVALGSVLGTICDVVDEMRGRGVRIGALGITSFRPFPLDAVRKVLGGARQVVVLERALAVGIGGIVSANVRTALSGIQLDGRTVIAGLGGRAITKASLHRLFDDAIAGRLEPLTFLDLDTGLVERELARMARTRRSGPSAENILRDVGSNR
;
A
#
# COMPACT_ATOMS: atom_id res chain seq x y z
N MET A 1 7.02 10.80 -22.45
CA MET A 1 5.83 11.22 -23.24
C MET A 1 4.58 10.73 -22.54
N LEU A 2 3.53 11.55 -22.41
CA LEU A 2 2.25 11.14 -21.81
C LEU A 2 1.53 10.12 -22.71
N LYS A 3 1.11 9.00 -22.13
CA LYS A 3 0.36 7.92 -22.78
C LYS A 3 -0.96 7.71 -22.06
N GLN A 4 -2.07 7.61 -22.81
CA GLN A 4 -3.35 7.21 -22.24
C GLN A 4 -3.35 5.69 -22.08
N THR A 5 -3.39 5.21 -20.84
CA THR A 5 -3.31 3.77 -20.54
C THR A 5 -4.02 3.46 -19.23
N GLU A 6 -4.38 2.19 -19.07
CA GLU A 6 -4.85 1.64 -17.81
C GLU A 6 -3.72 1.57 -16.78
N GLY A 7 -4.02 1.84 -15.50
CA GLY A 7 -3.05 1.81 -14.40
C GLY A 7 -2.27 0.49 -14.30
N SER A 8 -2.94 -0.67 -14.36
CA SER A 8 -2.27 -1.98 -14.33
C SER A 8 -1.27 -2.17 -15.47
N ARG A 9 -1.59 -1.68 -16.67
CA ARG A 9 -0.70 -1.78 -17.84
C ARG A 9 0.48 -0.84 -17.73
N ALA A 10 0.29 0.37 -17.21
CA ALA A 10 1.41 1.27 -16.91
C ALA A 10 2.38 0.67 -15.89
N VAL A 11 1.85 0.03 -14.84
CA VAL A 11 2.67 -0.70 -13.87
C VAL A 11 3.41 -1.86 -14.53
N ALA A 12 2.73 -2.70 -15.31
CA ALA A 12 3.36 -3.82 -16.02
C ALA A 12 4.49 -3.37 -16.97
N GLU A 13 4.26 -2.32 -17.77
CA GLU A 13 5.27 -1.74 -18.65
C GLU A 13 6.47 -1.19 -17.86
N THR A 14 6.21 -0.52 -16.73
CA THR A 14 7.27 0.04 -15.88
C THR A 14 8.09 -1.06 -15.20
N VAL A 15 7.43 -2.11 -14.69
CA VAL A 15 8.10 -3.29 -14.11
C VAL A 15 8.95 -3.97 -15.17
N ALA A 16 8.47 -4.12 -16.41
CA ALA A 16 9.26 -4.67 -17.49
C ALA A 16 10.53 -3.84 -17.76
N TYR A 17 10.47 -2.52 -17.69
CA TYR A 17 11.66 -1.66 -17.80
C TYR A 17 12.65 -1.84 -16.63
N CYS A 18 12.18 -2.27 -15.46
CA CYS A 18 13.07 -2.65 -14.34
C CYS A 18 13.80 -3.99 -14.57
N ARG A 19 13.47 -4.71 -15.64
CA ARG A 19 14.09 -5.98 -16.06
C ARG A 19 14.17 -7.02 -14.93
N PRO A 20 13.04 -7.40 -14.28
CA PRO A 20 13.04 -8.61 -13.48
C PRO A 20 13.44 -9.80 -14.35
N GLU A 21 14.19 -10.73 -13.77
CA GLU A 21 14.66 -11.94 -14.43
C GLU A 21 13.71 -13.11 -14.15
N VAL A 22 12.93 -13.04 -13.07
CA VAL A 22 11.92 -14.05 -12.75
C VAL A 22 10.63 -13.37 -12.30
N ILE A 23 9.53 -13.73 -12.94
CA ILE A 23 8.17 -13.34 -12.55
C ILE A 23 7.38 -14.60 -12.20
N ALA A 24 6.95 -14.71 -10.95
CA ALA A 24 6.05 -15.78 -10.51
C ALA A 24 4.63 -15.25 -10.41
N ALA A 25 3.65 -15.92 -11.02
CA ALA A 25 2.29 -15.40 -11.10
C ALA A 25 1.21 -16.45 -10.81
N TYR A 26 0.26 -16.04 -9.97
CA TYR A 26 -1.03 -16.69 -9.77
C TYR A 26 -2.15 -15.64 -9.90
N PRO A 27 -3.21 -15.89 -10.69
CA PRO A 27 -4.20 -14.87 -10.99
C PRO A 27 -5.17 -14.63 -9.82
N ILE A 28 -5.32 -13.38 -9.43
CA ILE A 28 -6.33 -12.95 -8.45
C ILE A 28 -6.78 -11.53 -8.76
N SER A 29 -8.10 -11.28 -8.87
CA SER A 29 -8.60 -9.92 -9.10
C SER A 29 -8.24 -9.01 -7.92
N PRO A 30 -7.87 -7.72 -8.12
CA PRO A 30 -7.80 -7.00 -9.39
C PRO A 30 -6.38 -6.81 -9.95
N GLN A 31 -5.40 -7.65 -9.58
CA GLN A 31 -4.02 -7.54 -10.12
C GLN A 31 -3.85 -8.23 -11.49
N THR A 32 -4.78 -9.09 -11.90
CA THR A 32 -4.67 -9.97 -13.07
C THR A 32 -4.16 -9.27 -14.34
N HIS A 33 -4.59 -8.04 -14.63
CA HIS A 33 -4.13 -7.30 -15.83
C HIS A 33 -2.63 -6.99 -15.82
N ILE A 34 -2.00 -6.86 -14.64
CA ILE A 34 -0.56 -6.66 -14.49
C ILE A 34 0.19 -7.92 -14.96
N VAL A 35 -0.17 -9.08 -14.42
CA VAL A 35 0.50 -10.34 -14.71
C VAL A 35 0.23 -10.83 -16.13
N GLU A 36 -0.97 -10.60 -16.68
CA GLU A 36 -1.29 -10.89 -18.08
C GLU A 36 -0.43 -10.07 -19.05
N GLU A 37 -0.27 -8.77 -18.80
CA GLU A 37 0.53 -7.90 -19.65
C GLU A 37 2.04 -8.23 -19.54
N LEU A 38 2.54 -8.52 -18.34
CA LEU A 38 3.91 -9.02 -18.16
C LEU A 38 4.13 -10.35 -18.91
N SER A 39 3.18 -11.28 -18.83
CA SER A 39 3.23 -12.54 -19.59
C SER A 39 3.32 -12.29 -21.10
N ARG A 40 2.58 -11.32 -21.62
CA ARG A 40 2.62 -10.90 -23.03
C ARG A 40 3.99 -10.33 -23.41
N LEU A 41 4.57 -9.48 -22.57
CA LEU A 41 5.90 -8.88 -22.80
C LEU A 41 7.01 -9.93 -22.80
N VAL A 42 6.96 -10.91 -21.89
CA VAL A 42 7.91 -12.03 -21.87
C VAL A 42 7.75 -12.92 -23.10
N LYS A 43 6.52 -13.37 -23.41
CA LYS A 43 6.26 -14.27 -24.55
C LYS A 43 6.60 -13.66 -25.91
N SER A 44 6.41 -12.34 -26.06
CA SER A 44 6.80 -11.62 -27.28
C SER A 44 8.31 -11.38 -27.40
N GLY A 45 9.07 -11.63 -26.33
CA GLY A 45 10.50 -11.37 -26.26
C GLY A 45 10.88 -9.90 -26.00
N ALA A 46 9.89 -9.06 -25.67
CA ALA A 46 10.12 -7.66 -25.31
C ALA A 46 10.77 -7.51 -23.92
N LEU A 47 10.54 -8.48 -23.03
CA LEU A 47 11.19 -8.60 -21.73
C LEU A 47 12.07 -9.85 -21.70
N LYS A 48 13.37 -9.69 -21.96
CA LYS A 48 14.40 -10.74 -21.89
C LYS A 48 15.52 -10.31 -20.94
N PRO A 49 16.16 -11.24 -20.21
CA PRO A 49 16.01 -12.70 -20.26
C PRO A 49 14.94 -13.25 -19.28
N CYS A 50 13.90 -12.48 -18.95
CA CYS A 50 12.93 -12.85 -17.92
C CYS A 50 12.23 -14.20 -18.18
N GLU A 51 12.22 -15.04 -17.14
CA GLU A 51 11.38 -16.24 -17.07
C GLU A 51 10.06 -15.91 -16.38
N TYR A 52 8.94 -16.28 -17.01
CA TYR A 52 7.60 -16.10 -16.45
C TYR A 52 7.02 -17.46 -16.07
N VAL A 53 6.74 -17.66 -14.78
CA VAL A 53 6.28 -18.95 -14.25
C VAL A 53 4.85 -18.85 -13.74
N ASN A 54 3.97 -19.67 -14.34
CA ASN A 54 2.64 -19.92 -13.80
C ASN A 54 2.73 -20.97 -12.68
N VAL A 55 2.38 -20.56 -11.47
CA VAL A 55 2.40 -21.44 -10.29
C VAL A 55 0.98 -21.91 -9.94
N GLU A 56 0.86 -22.86 -9.02
CA GLU A 56 -0.41 -23.43 -8.56
C GLU A 56 -1.09 -22.66 -7.43
N SER A 57 -0.38 -21.73 -6.79
CA SER A 57 -0.90 -20.88 -5.72
C SER A 57 -0.07 -19.62 -5.47
N GLU A 58 -0.61 -18.66 -4.71
CA GLU A 58 0.13 -17.50 -4.26
C GLU A 58 1.29 -17.85 -3.31
N PHE A 59 1.13 -18.86 -2.45
CA PHE A 59 2.23 -19.37 -1.62
C PHE A 59 3.41 -19.83 -2.49
N ALA A 60 3.13 -20.58 -3.56
CA ALA A 60 4.12 -21.02 -4.52
C ALA A 60 4.75 -19.86 -5.29
N ALA A 61 3.97 -18.81 -5.60
CA ALA A 61 4.50 -17.62 -6.27
C ALA A 61 5.59 -16.96 -5.42
N MET A 62 5.31 -16.69 -4.14
CA MET A 62 6.31 -16.08 -3.25
C MET A 62 7.48 -17.03 -2.97
N SER A 63 7.23 -18.33 -2.80
CA SER A 63 8.29 -19.34 -2.61
C SER A 63 9.24 -19.42 -3.81
N LEU A 64 8.71 -19.31 -5.03
CA LEU A 64 9.52 -19.25 -6.25
C LEU A 64 10.33 -17.95 -6.30
N CYS A 65 9.74 -16.80 -5.96
CA CYS A 65 10.47 -15.54 -5.88
C CYS A 65 11.61 -15.59 -4.84
N ILE A 66 11.40 -16.26 -3.70
CA ILE A 66 12.44 -16.50 -2.69
C ILE A 66 13.60 -17.31 -3.29
N GLY A 67 13.30 -18.45 -3.94
CA GLY A 67 14.31 -19.27 -4.59
C GLY A 67 15.07 -18.52 -5.69
N ALA A 68 14.36 -17.78 -6.55
CA ALA A 68 14.94 -16.97 -7.61
C ALA A 68 15.87 -15.88 -7.06
N SER A 69 15.41 -15.14 -6.04
CA SER A 69 16.19 -14.08 -5.41
C SER A 69 17.43 -14.63 -4.70
N ALA A 70 17.30 -15.77 -4.01
CA ALA A 70 18.43 -16.47 -3.39
C ALA A 70 19.43 -17.02 -4.42
N ALA A 71 18.98 -17.35 -5.63
CA ALA A 71 19.84 -17.72 -6.76
C ALA A 71 20.43 -16.52 -7.52
N GLY A 72 20.19 -15.30 -7.04
CA GLY A 72 20.78 -14.07 -7.60
C GLY A 72 19.95 -13.36 -8.66
N ALA A 73 18.71 -13.79 -8.91
CA ALA A 73 17.83 -13.17 -9.92
C ALA A 73 16.98 -12.04 -9.33
N ARG A 74 16.78 -10.96 -10.11
CA ARG A 74 15.80 -9.92 -9.76
C ARG A 74 14.38 -10.49 -9.88
N ALA A 75 13.68 -10.65 -8.76
CA ALA A 75 12.40 -11.35 -8.70
C ALA A 75 11.20 -10.41 -8.47
N TYR A 76 10.08 -10.70 -9.12
CA TYR A 76 8.83 -9.94 -9.02
C TYR A 76 7.58 -10.82 -8.97
N THR A 77 6.54 -10.34 -8.28
CA THR A 77 5.19 -10.93 -8.31
C THR A 77 4.11 -9.86 -8.07
N ALA A 78 2.84 -10.20 -8.29
CA ALA A 78 1.70 -9.36 -7.95
C ALA A 78 0.57 -10.18 -7.34
N THR A 79 -0.09 -9.65 -6.32
CA THR A 79 -1.18 -10.34 -5.59
C THR A 79 -2.21 -9.36 -5.03
N ALA A 80 -3.25 -9.87 -4.37
CA ALA A 80 -4.28 -9.11 -3.68
C ALA A 80 -4.98 -9.96 -2.61
N SER A 81 -5.52 -9.35 -1.54
CA SER A 81 -6.49 -9.98 -0.63
C SER A 81 -6.10 -11.38 -0.15
N GLN A 82 -6.91 -12.41 -0.45
CA GLN A 82 -6.71 -13.79 -0.03
C GLN A 82 -5.40 -14.37 -0.54
N GLY A 83 -4.95 -13.95 -1.72
CA GLY A 83 -3.68 -14.37 -2.27
C GLY A 83 -2.50 -13.87 -1.43
N LEU A 84 -2.56 -12.62 -0.96
CA LEU A 84 -1.57 -12.09 -0.02
C LEU A 84 -1.61 -12.85 1.31
N LEU A 85 -2.80 -13.18 1.81
CA LEU A 85 -2.94 -13.99 3.03
C LEU A 85 -2.39 -15.41 2.86
N TYR A 86 -2.48 -15.98 1.66
CA TYR A 86 -1.93 -17.29 1.38
C TYR A 86 -0.39 -17.26 1.24
N MET A 87 0.21 -16.08 1.08
CA MET A 87 1.67 -15.88 1.07
C MET A 87 2.29 -15.68 2.47
N VAL A 88 1.51 -15.48 3.53
CA VAL A 88 1.97 -14.92 4.84
C VAL A 88 3.29 -15.50 5.33
N GLU A 89 3.39 -16.83 5.45
CA GLU A 89 4.61 -17.47 5.94
C GLU A 89 5.82 -17.15 5.05
N ALA A 90 5.64 -17.26 3.73
CA ALA A 90 6.68 -16.93 2.76
C ALA A 90 7.08 -15.45 2.82
N LEU A 91 6.17 -14.52 3.13
CA LEU A 91 6.52 -13.11 3.31
C LEU A 91 7.49 -12.89 4.46
N TYR A 92 7.26 -13.53 5.62
CA TYR A 92 8.18 -13.46 6.75
C TYR A 92 9.54 -14.08 6.42
N ASN A 93 9.56 -15.18 5.65
CA ASN A 93 10.80 -15.78 5.17
C ASN A 93 11.55 -14.86 4.21
N ALA A 94 10.89 -14.28 3.19
CA ALA A 94 11.52 -13.35 2.25
C ALA A 94 12.22 -12.17 2.97
N SER A 95 11.55 -11.56 3.95
CA SER A 95 12.12 -10.46 4.74
C SER A 95 13.20 -10.92 5.71
N GLY A 96 12.97 -12.01 6.45
CA GLY A 96 13.91 -12.56 7.42
C GLY A 96 15.21 -13.06 6.78
N LEU A 97 15.11 -13.62 5.58
CA LEU A 97 16.27 -14.00 4.77
C LEU A 97 16.94 -12.77 4.15
N GLY A 98 16.28 -11.62 4.05
CA GLY A 98 16.84 -10.40 3.47
C GLY A 98 16.88 -10.41 1.94
N LEU A 99 15.89 -11.01 1.29
CA LEU A 99 15.85 -11.17 -0.16
C LEU A 99 15.16 -9.97 -0.83
N PRO A 100 15.80 -9.30 -1.81
CA PRO A 100 15.24 -8.13 -2.48
C PRO A 100 14.20 -8.54 -3.53
N ILE A 101 12.95 -8.73 -3.07
CA ILE A 101 11.79 -9.05 -3.91
C ILE A 101 10.86 -7.85 -3.94
N VAL A 102 10.39 -7.49 -5.14
CA VAL A 102 9.35 -6.46 -5.30
C VAL A 102 8.01 -7.12 -5.60
N MET A 103 6.97 -6.70 -4.88
CA MET A 103 5.61 -7.20 -5.06
C MET A 103 4.63 -6.04 -5.22
N THR A 104 3.78 -6.10 -6.26
CA THR A 104 2.62 -5.21 -6.31
C THR A 104 1.46 -5.84 -5.54
N VAL A 105 0.90 -5.08 -4.60
CA VAL A 105 -0.33 -5.46 -3.90
C VAL A 105 -1.46 -4.59 -4.43
N ALA A 106 -2.32 -5.17 -5.27
CA ALA A 106 -3.54 -4.51 -5.74
C ALA A 106 -4.59 -4.56 -4.62
N ASN A 107 -4.51 -3.61 -3.69
CA ASN A 107 -5.22 -3.64 -2.42
C ASN A 107 -6.71 -3.92 -2.58
N ARG A 108 -7.16 -4.98 -1.93
CA ARG A 108 -8.51 -5.52 -2.00
C ARG A 108 -8.95 -6.06 -0.63
N ALA A 109 -10.23 -5.88 -0.34
CA ALA A 109 -10.87 -6.39 0.87
C ALA A 109 -10.59 -7.87 1.15
N ILE A 110 -10.25 -8.18 2.39
CA ILE A 110 -10.20 -9.54 2.92
C ILE A 110 -11.62 -10.05 3.19
N GLY A 111 -11.92 -11.30 2.79
CA GLY A 111 -13.14 -12.00 3.19
C GLY A 111 -13.04 -12.65 4.58
N ALA A 112 -14.13 -12.96 5.27
CA ALA A 112 -15.54 -12.95 4.83
C ALA A 112 -16.32 -11.73 5.39
N PRO A 113 -17.33 -11.20 4.66
CA PRO A 113 -17.84 -11.68 3.37
C PRO A 113 -16.88 -11.43 2.20
N ILE A 114 -16.98 -12.22 1.13
CA ILE A 114 -16.15 -12.00 -0.07
C ILE A 114 -16.43 -10.62 -0.65
N ASN A 115 -15.36 -9.90 -0.98
CA ASN A 115 -15.44 -8.61 -1.63
C ASN A 115 -14.22 -8.45 -2.55
N ILE A 116 -14.46 -8.09 -3.81
CA ILE A 116 -13.41 -7.92 -4.82
C ILE A 116 -12.88 -6.50 -4.89
N TRP A 117 -13.57 -5.55 -4.26
CA TRP A 117 -13.27 -4.14 -4.33
C TRP A 117 -12.22 -3.71 -3.30
N ASN A 118 -11.74 -2.48 -3.46
CA ASN A 118 -10.65 -1.95 -2.65
C ASN A 118 -11.05 -1.69 -1.20
N ASP A 119 -10.16 -2.15 -0.33
CA ASP A 119 -9.78 -1.49 0.91
C ASP A 119 -8.32 -1.93 1.20
N HIS A 120 -7.73 -1.50 2.31
CA HIS A 120 -6.33 -1.78 2.64
C HIS A 120 -6.14 -2.95 3.61
N SER A 121 -7.20 -3.72 3.92
CA SER A 121 -7.15 -4.78 4.93
C SER A 121 -6.07 -5.84 4.63
N ASP A 122 -5.82 -6.11 3.36
CA ASP A 122 -4.80 -7.05 2.91
C ASP A 122 -3.38 -6.60 3.27
N ALA A 123 -2.88 -5.49 2.73
CA ALA A 123 -1.55 -4.99 3.06
C ALA A 123 -1.41 -4.67 4.56
N MET A 124 -2.47 -4.17 5.20
CA MET A 124 -2.48 -3.90 6.65
C MET A 124 -2.35 -5.16 7.50
N SER A 125 -2.81 -6.32 7.01
CA SER A 125 -2.60 -7.61 7.69
C SER A 125 -1.12 -8.05 7.66
N GLN A 126 -0.33 -7.55 6.72
CA GLN A 126 1.09 -7.89 6.53
C GLN A 126 2.06 -6.80 6.99
N ARG A 127 1.58 -5.77 7.69
CA ARG A 127 2.39 -4.63 8.17
C ARG A 127 3.56 -5.01 9.08
N ASP A 128 3.52 -6.20 9.68
CA ASP A 128 4.52 -6.69 10.63
C ASP A 128 5.46 -7.75 10.01
N SER A 129 5.29 -8.04 8.71
CA SER A 129 6.09 -9.03 7.96
C SER A 129 7.54 -8.60 7.67
N GLY A 130 7.92 -7.37 8.00
CA GLY A 130 9.26 -6.82 7.74
C GLY A 130 9.47 -6.34 6.29
N TRP A 131 8.41 -6.27 5.48
CA TRP A 131 8.43 -5.65 4.16
C TRP A 131 8.29 -4.13 4.27
N ILE A 132 8.97 -3.41 3.38
CA ILE A 132 8.68 -1.99 3.14
C ILE A 132 7.33 -1.92 2.42
N GLN A 133 6.44 -1.02 2.83
CA GLN A 133 5.12 -0.82 2.21
C GLN A 133 4.99 0.62 1.73
N LEU A 134 4.89 0.79 0.40
CA LEU A 134 4.76 2.08 -0.29
C LEU A 134 3.37 2.18 -0.92
N TYR A 135 2.57 3.15 -0.52
CA TYR A 135 1.20 3.37 -1.01
C TYR A 135 1.17 4.42 -2.11
N ALA A 136 0.68 4.04 -3.29
CA ALA A 136 0.51 4.94 -4.43
C ALA A 136 -0.78 5.75 -4.33
N ARG A 137 -0.69 7.07 -4.49
CA ARG A 137 -1.84 7.99 -4.50
C ARG A 137 -2.60 8.04 -5.82
N ASP A 138 -1.95 7.72 -6.93
CA ASP A 138 -2.51 7.77 -8.29
C ASP A 138 -1.75 6.79 -9.20
N ASN A 139 -2.17 6.68 -10.47
CA ASN A 139 -1.53 5.74 -11.39
C ASN A 139 -0.12 6.17 -11.81
N GLN A 140 0.20 7.47 -11.80
CA GLN A 140 1.54 7.95 -12.11
C GLN A 140 2.50 7.55 -10.99
N GLU A 141 2.14 7.80 -9.74
CA GLU A 141 2.92 7.37 -8.59
C GLU A 141 3.00 5.84 -8.50
N ALA A 142 1.93 5.12 -8.85
CA ALA A 142 1.97 3.66 -8.91
C ALA A 142 3.06 3.18 -9.89
N ALA A 143 3.19 3.75 -11.08
CA ALA A 143 4.27 3.43 -11.99
C ALA A 143 5.64 3.83 -11.41
N ASP A 144 5.77 5.07 -10.94
CA ASP A 144 7.03 5.67 -10.48
C ASP A 144 7.62 5.00 -9.23
N LEU A 145 6.78 4.40 -8.38
CA LEU A 145 7.23 3.69 -7.18
C LEU A 145 7.94 2.37 -7.52
N HIS A 146 7.73 1.75 -8.69
CA HIS A 146 8.34 0.45 -8.99
C HIS A 146 9.86 0.51 -9.18
N PRO A 147 10.44 1.42 -9.98
CA PRO A 147 11.90 1.58 -10.05
C PRO A 147 12.50 1.92 -8.69
N GLN A 148 11.81 2.76 -7.89
CA GLN A 148 12.23 3.10 -6.53
C GLN A 148 12.20 1.88 -5.61
N ALA A 149 11.16 1.03 -5.71
CA ALA A 149 11.02 -0.19 -4.93
C ALA A 149 12.14 -1.18 -5.22
N PHE A 150 12.49 -1.42 -6.49
CA PHE A 150 13.64 -2.28 -6.82
C PHE A 150 14.94 -1.71 -6.25
N ARG A 151 15.19 -0.42 -6.44
CA ARG A 151 16.40 0.23 -5.91
C ARG A 151 16.49 0.13 -4.39
N LEU A 152 15.41 0.39 -3.68
CA LEU A 152 15.33 0.24 -2.22
C LEU A 152 15.54 -1.22 -1.80
N ALA A 153 14.91 -2.16 -2.51
CA ALA A 153 15.00 -3.57 -2.18
C ALA A 153 16.44 -4.06 -2.26
N GLU A 154 17.10 -3.78 -3.39
CA GLU A 154 18.47 -4.18 -3.68
C GLU A 154 19.48 -3.49 -2.77
N GLU A 155 19.31 -2.18 -2.52
CA GLU A 155 20.23 -1.42 -1.66
C GLU A 155 20.11 -1.82 -0.18
N LEU A 156 18.94 -2.22 0.30
CA LEU A 156 18.74 -2.56 1.71
C LEU A 156 18.71 -4.06 2.00
N SER A 157 18.62 -4.89 0.95
CA SER A 157 18.41 -6.33 1.08
C SER A 157 17.16 -6.58 1.93
N LEU A 158 16.07 -5.93 1.52
CA LEU A 158 14.74 -6.00 2.09
C LEU A 158 13.71 -6.12 0.96
N PRO A 159 12.63 -6.87 1.15
CA PRO A 159 11.57 -6.91 0.16
C PRO A 159 10.62 -5.69 0.28
N VAL A 160 10.01 -5.30 -0.85
CA VAL A 160 9.17 -4.09 -0.96
C VAL A 160 7.82 -4.42 -1.58
N MET A 161 6.74 -3.97 -0.90
CA MET A 161 5.38 -3.96 -1.42
C MET A 161 5.06 -2.58 -2.00
N VAL A 162 4.67 -2.54 -3.27
CA VAL A 162 4.01 -1.36 -3.87
C VAL A 162 2.50 -1.58 -3.78
N CYS A 163 1.86 -0.86 -2.87
CA CYS A 163 0.44 -0.91 -2.57
C CYS A 163 -0.33 0.04 -3.50
N MET A 164 -1.22 -0.52 -4.31
CA MET A 164 -2.00 0.17 -5.33
C MET A 164 -3.48 -0.14 -5.14
N ASP A 165 -4.34 0.87 -5.05
CA ASP A 165 -5.77 0.65 -4.78
C ASP A 165 -6.47 -0.10 -5.94
N GLY A 166 -6.97 -1.29 -5.64
CA GLY A 166 -7.68 -2.14 -6.58
C GLY A 166 -8.92 -1.46 -7.19
N PHE A 167 -9.16 -1.66 -8.48
CA PHE A 167 -10.20 -0.99 -9.28
C PHE A 167 -10.04 0.53 -9.42
N VAL A 168 -9.82 1.27 -8.32
CA VAL A 168 -9.69 2.73 -8.34
C VAL A 168 -8.45 3.17 -9.12
N LEU A 169 -7.32 2.49 -8.92
CA LEU A 169 -6.11 2.72 -9.69
C LEU A 169 -5.94 1.63 -10.74
N THR A 170 -6.03 0.36 -10.35
CA THR A 170 -5.64 -0.73 -11.26
C THR A 170 -6.41 -0.78 -12.58
N HIS A 171 -7.67 -0.35 -12.59
CA HIS A 171 -8.55 -0.37 -13.78
C HIS A 171 -8.82 1.03 -14.35
N ALA A 172 -8.34 2.09 -13.70
CA ALA A 172 -8.54 3.45 -14.17
C ALA A 172 -7.67 3.74 -15.39
N TRP A 173 -8.25 4.48 -16.33
CA TRP A 173 -7.56 4.97 -17.53
C TRP A 173 -7.19 6.42 -17.34
N GLU A 174 -5.90 6.71 -17.37
CA GLU A 174 -5.36 8.05 -17.17
C GLU A 174 -4.23 8.34 -18.15
N ARG A 175 -3.82 9.61 -18.20
CA ARG A 175 -2.61 10.01 -18.93
C ARG A 175 -1.41 9.85 -17.99
N ILE A 176 -0.57 8.89 -18.30
CA ILE A 176 0.60 8.53 -17.49
C ILE A 176 1.86 8.75 -18.33
N GLU A 177 2.87 9.35 -17.73
CA GLU A 177 4.24 9.39 -18.24
C GLU A 177 4.98 8.13 -17.80
N VAL A 178 4.79 7.05 -18.55
CA VAL A 178 5.51 5.80 -18.32
C VAL A 178 7.02 6.06 -18.51
N PRO A 179 7.88 5.63 -17.56
CA PRO A 179 9.33 5.72 -17.68
C PRO A 179 9.87 5.21 -19.01
N GLU A 180 10.88 5.87 -19.55
CA GLU A 180 11.65 5.33 -20.67
C GLU A 180 12.72 4.36 -20.17
N GLN A 181 13.02 3.29 -20.91
CA GLN A 181 14.05 2.31 -20.54
C GLN A 181 15.39 2.96 -20.16
N ARG A 182 15.84 3.98 -20.91
CA ARG A 182 17.11 4.68 -20.62
C ARG A 182 17.11 5.39 -19.26
N GLN A 183 15.95 5.86 -18.80
CA GLN A 183 15.82 6.52 -17.51
C GLN A 183 15.88 5.48 -16.39
N VAL A 184 15.21 4.33 -16.59
CA VAL A 184 15.26 3.21 -15.63
C VAL A 184 16.68 2.64 -15.56
N ASP A 185 17.37 2.44 -16.69
CA ASP A 185 18.76 1.97 -16.72
C ASP A 185 19.74 2.94 -16.03
N ALA A 186 19.49 4.26 -16.12
CA ALA A 186 20.28 5.26 -15.43
C ALA A 186 19.99 5.33 -13.91
N PHE A 187 18.79 4.93 -13.49
CA PHE A 187 18.34 5.02 -12.10
C PHE A 187 18.57 3.73 -11.30
N LEU A 188 18.37 2.58 -11.95
CA LEU A 188 18.43 1.24 -11.40
C LEU A 188 19.54 0.46 -12.13
N PRO A 189 20.74 0.38 -11.56
CA PRO A 189 21.86 -0.34 -12.18
C PRO A 189 21.56 -1.85 -12.30
N PRO A 190 22.43 -2.60 -13.02
CA PRO A 190 22.38 -4.07 -12.99
C PRO A 190 22.39 -4.59 -11.55
N TYR A 191 21.56 -5.59 -11.29
CA TYR A 191 21.42 -6.17 -9.96
C TYR A 191 22.69 -6.92 -9.56
N GLU A 192 23.20 -6.63 -8.37
CA GLU A 192 24.29 -7.37 -7.74
C GLU A 192 23.79 -7.89 -6.38
N PRO A 193 23.55 -9.22 -6.24
CA PRO A 193 22.98 -9.78 -5.02
C PRO A 193 23.97 -9.70 -3.85
N ARG A 194 23.49 -9.26 -2.68
CA ARG A 194 24.30 -9.29 -1.44
C ARG A 194 24.61 -10.70 -0.94
N GLN A 195 23.72 -11.62 -1.24
CA GLN A 195 23.82 -13.04 -0.89
C GLN A 195 23.25 -13.84 -2.04
N VAL A 196 23.96 -14.89 -2.44
CA VAL A 196 23.62 -15.73 -3.57
C VAL A 196 24.01 -17.16 -3.27
N LEU A 197 23.20 -18.12 -3.71
CA LEU A 197 23.54 -19.53 -3.69
C LEU A 197 24.46 -19.83 -4.88
N ASP A 198 25.76 -19.91 -4.60
CA ASP A 198 26.80 -20.24 -5.58
C ASP A 198 27.49 -21.56 -5.18
N PRO A 199 27.51 -22.60 -6.04
CA PRO A 199 28.26 -23.82 -5.78
C PRO A 199 29.78 -23.62 -5.65
N ASP A 200 30.35 -22.59 -6.30
CA ASP A 200 31.77 -22.27 -6.24
C ASP A 200 32.12 -21.50 -4.94
N GLU A 201 31.17 -20.74 -4.40
CA GLU A 201 31.26 -20.00 -3.13
C GLU A 201 30.06 -20.31 -2.20
N PRO A 202 29.98 -21.54 -1.64
CA PRO A 202 28.77 -22.01 -0.96
C PRO A 202 28.50 -21.29 0.36
N VAL A 203 27.26 -20.84 0.53
CA VAL A 203 26.74 -20.24 1.77
C VAL A 203 25.49 -20.95 2.26
N SER A 204 25.19 -20.81 3.56
CA SER A 204 23.93 -21.27 4.15
C SER A 204 22.97 -20.09 4.33
N ILE A 205 21.86 -20.09 3.59
CA ILE A 205 20.77 -19.11 3.72
C ILE A 205 19.64 -19.74 4.52
N GLY A 206 19.19 -19.08 5.60
CA GLY A 206 18.12 -19.59 6.47
C GLY A 206 18.58 -20.54 7.56
N ALA A 207 19.79 -20.32 8.11
CA ALA A 207 20.29 -21.10 9.24
C ALA A 207 19.36 -21.00 10.47
N MET A 208 19.30 -22.07 11.27
CA MET A 208 18.63 -22.06 12.56
C MET A 208 19.43 -21.17 13.54
N VAL A 209 18.79 -20.14 14.07
CA VAL A 209 19.38 -19.24 15.06
C VAL A 209 18.78 -19.54 16.44
N GLY A 210 19.61 -19.91 17.41
CA GLY A 210 19.18 -20.20 18.77
C GLY A 210 18.92 -18.94 19.61
N PRO A 211 18.39 -19.09 20.84
CA PRO A 211 18.10 -17.98 21.74
C PRO A 211 19.29 -17.05 22.05
N GLU A 212 20.52 -17.55 21.92
CA GLU A 212 21.77 -16.83 22.14
C GLU A 212 22.06 -15.72 21.11
N ALA A 213 21.41 -15.74 19.95
CA ALA A 213 21.66 -14.78 18.88
C ALA A 213 20.38 -14.28 18.17
N PHE A 214 19.21 -14.87 18.46
CA PHE A 214 17.97 -14.53 17.76
C PHE A 214 17.57 -13.07 17.96
N THR A 215 17.78 -12.52 19.17
CA THR A 215 17.47 -11.12 19.47
C THR A 215 18.29 -10.16 18.61
N GLU A 216 19.58 -10.44 18.47
CA GLU A 216 20.54 -9.68 17.68
C GLU A 216 20.18 -9.73 16.19
N VAL A 217 19.83 -10.91 15.66
CA VAL A 217 19.36 -11.06 14.28
C VAL A 217 18.06 -10.27 14.05
N ARG A 218 17.12 -10.29 14.99
CA ARG A 218 15.89 -9.48 14.89
C ARG A 218 16.18 -7.98 14.99
N TYR A 219 17.16 -7.57 15.78
CA TYR A 219 17.59 -6.17 15.83
C TYR A 219 18.17 -5.70 14.50
N LEU A 220 18.93 -6.54 13.79
CA LEU A 220 19.42 -6.20 12.44
C LEU A 220 18.28 -5.96 11.44
N ALA A 221 17.19 -6.74 11.52
CA ALA A 221 16.00 -6.47 10.71
C ALA A 221 15.36 -5.11 11.04
N HIS A 222 15.31 -4.74 12.32
CA HIS A 222 14.88 -3.40 12.75
C HIS A 222 15.82 -2.30 12.23
N ALA A 223 17.14 -2.49 12.32
CA ALA A 223 18.13 -1.53 11.82
C ALA A 223 17.98 -1.28 10.31
N LYS A 224 17.72 -2.32 9.50
CA LYS A 224 17.43 -2.16 8.07
C LYS A 224 16.17 -1.33 7.81
N GLN A 225 15.12 -1.48 8.62
CA GLN A 225 13.91 -0.66 8.52
C GLN A 225 14.19 0.81 8.89
N MET A 226 15.08 1.07 9.86
CA MET A 226 15.52 2.44 10.17
C MET A 226 16.35 3.05 9.03
N GLN A 227 17.24 2.27 8.42
CA GLN A 227 17.96 2.69 7.21
C GLN A 227 17.01 2.99 6.05
N ALA A 228 15.89 2.26 5.93
CA ALA A 228 14.88 2.55 4.92
C ALA A 228 14.24 3.94 5.10
N LEU A 229 14.05 4.42 6.34
CA LEU A 229 13.56 5.77 6.59
C LEU A 229 14.51 6.85 6.05
N GLU A 230 15.82 6.58 6.04
CA GLU A 230 16.83 7.48 5.47
C GLU A 230 16.94 7.33 3.94
N ALA A 231 16.84 6.10 3.44
CA ALA A 231 17.01 5.78 2.02
C ALA A 231 15.82 6.26 1.17
N ILE A 232 14.58 6.14 1.65
CA ILE A 232 13.37 6.49 0.87
C ILE A 232 13.40 7.94 0.37
N PRO A 233 13.66 8.98 1.20
CA PRO A 233 13.80 10.36 0.72
C PRO A 233 14.92 10.56 -0.31
N ARG A 234 16.07 9.91 -0.10
CA ARG A 234 17.21 10.01 -1.03
C ARG A 234 16.88 9.39 -2.38
N VAL A 235 16.27 8.21 -2.39
CA VAL A 235 15.85 7.51 -3.61
C VAL A 235 14.78 8.32 -4.36
N ALA A 236 13.83 8.94 -3.66
CA ALA A 236 12.83 9.83 -4.26
C ALA A 236 13.47 11.09 -4.87
N GLU A 237 14.50 11.65 -4.24
CA GLU A 237 15.25 12.79 -4.77
C GLU A 237 16.06 12.42 -6.02
N ASP A 238 16.73 11.27 -6.00
CA ASP A 238 17.43 10.74 -7.18
C ASP A 238 16.44 10.46 -8.32
N PHE A 239 15.24 9.95 -7.99
CA PHE A 239 14.18 9.73 -8.96
C PHE A 239 13.78 11.05 -9.61
N ARG A 240 13.57 12.10 -8.82
CA ARG A 240 13.26 13.43 -9.34
C ARG A 240 14.33 13.95 -10.30
N ARG A 241 15.61 13.71 -10.03
CA ARG A 241 16.71 14.14 -10.90
C ARG A 241 16.75 13.40 -12.23
N VAL A 242 16.49 12.08 -12.22
CA VAL A 242 16.58 11.23 -13.43
C VAL A 242 15.30 11.30 -14.28
N PHE A 243 14.14 11.31 -13.64
CA PHE A 243 12.84 11.26 -14.32
C PHE A 243 12.20 12.64 -14.52
N GLY A 244 12.75 13.69 -13.91
CA GLY A 244 12.28 15.07 -14.07
C GLY A 244 10.97 15.39 -13.35
N ARG A 245 10.47 14.49 -12.49
CA ARG A 245 9.23 14.65 -11.72
C ARG A 245 9.37 14.12 -10.30
N ALA A 246 8.72 14.76 -9.34
CA ALA A 246 8.71 14.30 -7.96
C ALA A 246 7.69 13.16 -7.79
N SER A 247 8.10 12.08 -7.12
CA SER A 247 7.25 10.94 -6.81
C SER A 247 7.83 10.16 -5.64
N GLY A 248 6.99 9.49 -4.85
CA GLY A 248 7.43 8.72 -3.69
C GLY A 248 7.76 9.60 -2.47
N GLY A 249 8.79 9.19 -1.72
CA GLY A 249 9.16 9.79 -0.44
C GLY A 249 8.45 9.14 0.75
N LEU A 250 8.62 9.72 1.95
CA LEU A 250 7.99 9.20 3.17
C LEU A 250 6.54 9.67 3.30
N VAL A 251 6.34 10.98 3.11
CA VAL A 251 5.06 11.68 3.26
C VAL A 251 4.95 12.79 2.24
N GLN A 252 3.72 13.19 1.93
CA GLN A 252 3.38 14.22 0.94
C GLN A 252 2.40 15.23 1.55
N PRO A 253 2.91 16.32 2.15
CA PRO A 253 2.05 17.39 2.65
C PRO A 253 1.41 18.17 1.49
N TYR A 254 0.17 18.59 1.69
CA TYR A 254 -0.60 19.39 0.76
C TYR A 254 -1.32 20.51 1.53
N LEU A 255 -0.92 21.76 1.31
CA LEU A 255 -1.47 22.95 1.98
C LEU A 255 -1.49 22.83 3.52
N CYS A 256 -0.40 22.36 4.12
CA CYS A 256 -0.30 22.11 5.57
C CYS A 256 0.29 23.26 6.39
N GLU A 257 1.03 24.20 5.78
CA GLU A 257 1.87 25.18 6.51
C GLU A 257 1.08 26.09 7.46
N ASP A 258 -0.14 26.47 7.08
CA ASP A 258 -1.05 27.32 7.85
C ASP A 258 -2.33 26.60 8.28
N ALA A 259 -2.39 25.27 8.09
CA ALA A 259 -3.60 24.48 8.31
C ALA A 259 -3.88 24.29 9.81
N GLU A 260 -5.12 24.57 10.23
CA GLU A 260 -5.60 24.25 11.57
C GLU A 260 -6.12 22.81 11.67
N THR A 261 -6.73 22.32 10.59
CA THR A 261 -7.17 20.93 10.45
C THR A 261 -6.36 20.25 9.36
N ILE A 262 -5.73 19.11 9.64
CA ILE A 262 -5.03 18.32 8.63
C ILE A 262 -5.68 16.94 8.50
N VAL A 263 -6.03 16.56 7.28
CA VAL A 263 -6.58 15.25 6.94
C VAL A 263 -5.45 14.32 6.53
N VAL A 264 -5.31 13.17 7.19
CA VAL A 264 -4.27 12.17 6.89
C VAL A 264 -4.91 10.99 6.19
N ALA A 265 -4.32 10.51 5.10
CA ALA A 265 -4.80 9.32 4.39
C ALA A 265 -3.68 8.56 3.67
N LEU A 266 -4.01 7.35 3.23
CA LEU A 266 -3.19 6.50 2.35
C LEU A 266 -3.88 6.31 1.01
N GLY A 267 -3.09 6.14 -0.05
CA GLY A 267 -3.59 5.67 -1.34
C GLY A 267 -4.47 6.67 -2.09
N SER A 268 -5.32 6.14 -2.97
CA SER A 268 -6.04 6.89 -4.00
C SER A 268 -7.02 7.95 -3.49
N VAL A 269 -7.51 7.80 -2.25
CA VAL A 269 -8.45 8.76 -1.66
C VAL A 269 -7.84 10.15 -1.49
N LEU A 270 -6.51 10.25 -1.45
CA LEU A 270 -5.80 11.52 -1.37
C LEU A 270 -6.15 12.47 -2.51
N GLY A 271 -6.37 11.97 -3.74
CA GLY A 271 -6.79 12.82 -4.86
C GLY A 271 -8.10 13.54 -4.56
N THR A 272 -9.14 12.80 -4.17
CA THR A 272 -10.44 13.37 -3.80
C THR A 272 -10.38 14.26 -2.56
N ILE A 273 -9.52 13.94 -1.59
CA ILE A 273 -9.30 14.79 -0.41
C ILE A 273 -8.67 16.13 -0.82
N CYS A 274 -7.65 16.13 -1.68
CA CYS A 274 -7.00 17.36 -2.14
C CYS A 274 -7.99 18.26 -2.88
N ASP A 275 -8.83 17.69 -3.75
CA ASP A 275 -9.91 18.43 -4.43
C ASP A 275 -10.85 19.13 -3.45
N VAL A 276 -11.28 18.43 -2.40
CA VAL A 276 -12.19 19.01 -1.37
C VAL A 276 -11.46 20.05 -0.53
N VAL A 277 -10.18 19.81 -0.21
CA VAL A 277 -9.33 20.78 0.48
C VAL A 277 -9.22 22.07 -0.33
N ASP A 278 -9.01 21.99 -1.65
CA ASP A 278 -8.96 23.17 -2.53
C ASP A 278 -10.28 23.94 -2.52
N GLU A 279 -11.41 23.22 -2.64
CA GLU A 279 -12.75 23.81 -2.61
C GLU A 279 -13.04 24.51 -1.26
N MET A 280 -12.60 23.95 -0.13
CA MET A 280 -12.76 24.54 1.19
C MET A 280 -11.78 25.69 1.44
N ARG A 281 -10.54 25.59 0.94
CA ARG A 281 -9.55 26.67 0.97
C ARG A 281 -10.04 27.89 0.19
N GLY A 282 -10.71 27.68 -0.95
CA GLY A 282 -11.39 28.74 -1.69
C GLY A 282 -12.49 29.47 -0.91
N ARG A 283 -13.00 28.87 0.19
CA ARG A 283 -13.96 29.47 1.13
C ARG A 283 -13.30 30.05 2.38
N GLY A 284 -11.96 30.08 2.44
CA GLY A 284 -11.20 30.61 3.57
C GLY A 284 -10.98 29.63 4.73
N VAL A 285 -11.26 28.34 4.55
CA VAL A 285 -11.02 27.32 5.58
C VAL A 285 -9.53 26.94 5.62
N ARG A 286 -8.91 26.98 6.79
CA ARG A 286 -7.51 26.57 7.00
C ARG A 286 -7.38 25.05 7.16
N ILE A 287 -7.60 24.31 6.07
CA ILE A 287 -7.53 22.85 6.03
C ILE A 287 -6.41 22.35 5.09
N GLY A 288 -5.65 21.34 5.50
CA GLY A 288 -4.62 20.70 4.68
C GLY A 288 -4.82 19.19 4.59
N ALA A 289 -3.99 18.54 3.77
CA ALA A 289 -3.96 17.08 3.66
C ALA A 289 -2.52 16.56 3.76
N LEU A 290 -2.35 15.37 4.34
CA LEU A 290 -1.08 14.66 4.43
C LEU A 290 -1.26 13.25 3.86
N GLY A 291 -0.63 13.00 2.72
CA GLY A 291 -0.43 11.64 2.23
C GLY A 291 0.72 10.96 2.97
N ILE A 292 0.52 9.73 3.41
CA ILE A 292 1.61 8.88 3.88
C ILE A 292 1.92 7.88 2.75
N THR A 293 3.12 7.99 2.18
CA THR A 293 3.57 7.09 1.12
C THR A 293 4.22 5.85 1.73
N SER A 294 5.14 6.03 2.69
CA SER A 294 5.75 4.91 3.41
C SER A 294 4.95 4.62 4.68
N PHE A 295 4.21 3.50 4.69
CA PHE A 295 3.49 3.05 5.89
C PHE A 295 4.37 2.13 6.75
N ARG A 296 5.22 1.34 6.10
CA ARG A 296 6.28 0.56 6.74
C ARG A 296 7.60 0.80 5.98
N PRO A 297 8.67 1.22 6.65
CA PRO A 297 8.69 1.71 8.03
C PRO A 297 7.78 2.95 8.19
N PHE A 298 7.18 3.15 9.37
CA PHE A 298 6.31 4.31 9.59
C PHE A 298 7.15 5.55 9.95
N PRO A 299 7.03 6.68 9.22
CA PRO A 299 7.91 7.84 9.38
C PRO A 299 7.44 8.77 10.50
N LEU A 300 7.62 8.35 11.75
CA LEU A 300 7.16 9.08 12.95
C LEU A 300 7.59 10.55 12.95
N ASP A 301 8.86 10.85 12.68
CA ASP A 301 9.39 12.21 12.72
C ASP A 301 8.85 13.08 11.59
N ALA A 302 8.70 12.54 10.38
CA ALA A 302 8.15 13.28 9.25
C ALA A 302 6.67 13.59 9.46
N VAL A 303 5.89 12.62 9.98
CA VAL A 303 4.48 12.82 10.34
C VAL A 303 4.36 13.85 11.46
N ARG A 304 5.15 13.73 12.53
CA ARG A 304 5.18 14.72 13.62
C ARG A 304 5.51 16.12 13.12
N LYS A 305 6.50 16.26 12.24
CA LYS A 305 6.92 17.55 11.70
C LYS A 305 5.78 18.28 10.98
N VAL A 306 4.96 17.54 10.22
CA VAL A 306 3.83 18.13 9.49
C VAL A 306 2.63 18.40 10.41
N LEU A 307 2.30 17.45 11.30
CA LEU A 307 1.06 17.50 12.07
C LEU A 307 1.19 18.26 13.40
N GLY A 308 2.40 18.45 13.93
CA GLY A 308 2.63 18.97 15.28
C GLY A 308 2.14 20.41 15.50
N GLY A 309 1.92 21.18 14.43
CA GLY A 309 1.36 22.54 14.50
C GLY A 309 -0.16 22.61 14.30
N ALA A 310 -0.81 21.50 13.91
CA ALA A 310 -2.25 21.49 13.65
C ALA A 310 -3.05 21.48 14.96
N ARG A 311 -4.21 22.12 14.95
CA ARG A 311 -5.18 22.07 16.06
C ARG A 311 -5.90 20.73 16.09
N GLN A 312 -6.23 20.21 14.91
CA GLN A 312 -6.99 18.98 14.73
C GLN A 312 -6.40 18.13 13.61
N VAL A 313 -6.41 16.82 13.81
CA VAL A 313 -6.01 15.82 12.82
C VAL A 313 -7.15 14.85 12.59
N VAL A 314 -7.54 14.68 11.33
CA VAL A 314 -8.56 13.71 10.91
C VAL A 314 -7.88 12.61 10.10
N VAL A 315 -7.80 11.40 10.63
CA VAL A 315 -7.21 10.26 9.91
C VAL A 315 -8.33 9.51 9.20
N LEU A 316 -8.37 9.61 7.87
CA LEU A 316 -9.31 8.88 7.02
C LEU A 316 -8.61 7.66 6.44
N GLU A 317 -9.08 6.47 6.79
CA GLU A 317 -8.45 5.22 6.37
C GLU A 317 -9.45 4.19 5.83
N ARG A 318 -9.00 3.45 4.80
CA ARG A 318 -9.72 2.29 4.23
C ARG A 318 -9.30 1.00 4.93
N ALA A 319 -9.13 1.04 6.24
CA ALA A 319 -8.73 -0.12 7.03
C ALA A 319 -9.42 -0.07 8.39
N LEU A 320 -9.72 -1.24 8.96
CA LEU A 320 -10.39 -1.37 10.24
C LEU A 320 -9.70 -2.46 11.07
N ALA A 321 -9.16 -2.09 12.22
CA ALA A 321 -8.88 -3.01 13.32
C ALA A 321 -10.17 -3.25 14.10
N VAL A 322 -10.85 -4.36 13.82
CA VAL A 322 -12.13 -4.71 14.46
C VAL A 322 -11.99 -4.69 15.99
N GLY A 323 -12.91 -4.00 16.66
CA GLY A 323 -12.91 -3.83 18.12
C GLY A 323 -12.05 -2.67 18.64
N ILE A 324 -11.20 -2.05 17.80
CA ILE A 324 -10.34 -0.93 18.19
C ILE A 324 -10.64 0.33 17.36
N GLY A 325 -10.75 0.21 16.03
CA GLY A 325 -10.92 1.33 15.11
C GLY A 325 -9.82 1.37 14.06
N GLY A 326 -9.15 2.51 13.88
CA GLY A 326 -8.19 2.71 12.81
C GLY A 326 -6.79 2.14 13.09
N ILE A 327 -6.16 1.57 12.05
CA ILE A 327 -4.78 1.07 12.04
C ILE A 327 -3.81 2.23 11.78
N VAL A 328 -4.09 3.05 10.76
CA VAL A 328 -3.25 4.20 10.40
C VAL A 328 -3.30 5.24 11.52
N SER A 329 -4.50 5.49 12.06
CA SER A 329 -4.68 6.43 13.16
C SER A 329 -3.92 6.05 14.42
N ALA A 330 -3.66 4.76 14.66
CA ALA A 330 -2.83 4.31 15.78
C ALA A 330 -1.37 4.75 15.60
N ASN A 331 -0.79 4.56 14.40
CA ASN A 331 0.57 5.00 14.10
C ASN A 331 0.70 6.54 14.09
N VAL A 332 -0.30 7.27 13.58
CA VAL A 332 -0.35 8.73 13.64
C VAL A 332 -0.39 9.23 15.09
N ARG A 333 -1.21 8.59 15.94
CA ARG A 333 -1.24 8.89 17.39
C ARG A 333 0.12 8.64 18.04
N THR A 334 0.83 7.59 17.67
CA THR A 334 2.20 7.34 18.16
C THR A 334 3.16 8.46 17.74
N ALA A 335 3.12 8.92 16.48
CA ALA A 335 3.95 10.04 16.01
C ALA A 335 3.72 11.32 16.82
N LEU A 336 2.48 11.54 17.25
CA LEU A 336 2.06 12.72 17.99
C LEU A 336 2.10 12.56 19.52
N SER A 337 2.64 11.45 20.03
CA SER A 337 2.73 11.20 21.47
C SER A 337 3.38 12.36 22.23
N GLY A 338 2.73 12.86 23.28
CA GLY A 338 3.20 14.03 24.04
C GLY A 338 2.82 15.40 23.45
N ILE A 339 2.10 15.44 22.32
CA ILE A 339 1.47 16.66 21.78
C ILE A 339 -0.04 16.58 22.05
N GLN A 340 -0.61 17.63 22.63
CA GLN A 340 -2.05 17.72 22.84
C GLN A 340 -2.72 18.25 21.57
N LEU A 341 -3.45 17.38 20.87
CA LEU A 341 -4.26 17.73 19.70
C LEU A 341 -5.58 16.97 19.69
N ASP A 342 -6.56 17.47 18.94
CA ASP A 342 -7.81 16.76 18.71
C ASP A 342 -7.65 15.76 17.54
N GLY A 343 -7.57 14.47 17.86
CA GLY A 343 -7.42 13.39 16.88
C GLY A 343 -8.74 12.67 16.61
N ARG A 344 -9.19 12.67 15.34
CA ARG A 344 -10.39 11.94 14.89
C ARG A 344 -10.00 10.81 13.94
N THR A 345 -10.65 9.66 14.10
CA THR A 345 -10.48 8.51 13.20
C THR A 345 -11.74 8.33 12.37
N VAL A 346 -11.57 8.21 11.05
CA VAL A 346 -12.66 8.02 10.09
C VAL A 346 -12.39 6.76 9.29
N ILE A 347 -13.26 5.78 9.44
CA ILE A 347 -13.26 4.56 8.63
C ILE A 347 -14.14 4.81 7.41
N ALA A 348 -13.56 4.68 6.22
CA ALA A 348 -14.25 5.02 4.98
C ALA A 348 -13.95 4.02 3.87
N GLY A 349 -14.87 3.93 2.90
CA GLY A 349 -14.63 3.23 1.63
C GLY A 349 -14.36 1.72 1.72
N LEU A 350 -14.64 1.07 2.85
CA LEU A 350 -14.43 -0.37 3.02
C LEU A 350 -15.14 -1.16 1.92
N GLY A 351 -14.45 -2.14 1.35
CA GLY A 351 -15.00 -2.98 0.29
C GLY A 351 -15.53 -2.20 -0.92
N GLY A 352 -14.88 -1.09 -1.29
CA GLY A 352 -15.20 -0.31 -2.48
C GLY A 352 -16.34 0.69 -2.34
N ARG A 353 -16.84 0.95 -1.13
CA ARG A 353 -17.88 1.96 -0.94
C ARG A 353 -17.39 3.33 -1.42
N ALA A 354 -18.20 4.04 -2.21
CA ALA A 354 -17.80 5.32 -2.76
C ALA A 354 -17.52 6.35 -1.65
N ILE A 355 -16.42 7.09 -1.79
CA ILE A 355 -16.08 8.25 -0.95
C ILE A 355 -16.29 9.50 -1.83
N THR A 356 -17.45 10.12 -1.70
CA THR A 356 -17.83 11.25 -2.56
C THR A 356 -17.31 12.57 -2.01
N LYS A 357 -17.07 13.56 -2.88
CA LYS A 357 -16.74 14.93 -2.46
C LYS A 357 -17.78 15.49 -1.49
N ALA A 358 -19.06 15.27 -1.75
CA ALA A 358 -20.15 15.74 -0.89
C ALA A 358 -20.08 15.15 0.53
N SER A 359 -19.73 13.87 0.66
CA SER A 359 -19.53 13.22 1.95
C SER A 359 -18.29 13.76 2.68
N LEU A 360 -17.20 14.01 1.96
CA LEU A 360 -15.99 14.62 2.52
C LEU A 360 -16.22 16.06 2.99
N HIS A 361 -16.95 16.88 2.22
CA HIS A 361 -17.34 18.23 2.64
C HIS A 361 -18.08 18.19 3.98
N ARG A 362 -19.14 17.38 4.08
CA ARG A 362 -19.90 17.24 5.34
C ARG A 362 -19.01 16.77 6.50
N LEU A 363 -18.18 15.75 6.26
CA LEU A 363 -17.26 15.21 7.25
C LEU A 363 -16.29 16.27 7.77
N PHE A 364 -15.67 17.05 6.88
CA PHE A 364 -14.71 18.07 7.27
C PHE A 364 -15.37 19.27 7.94
N ASP A 365 -16.57 19.68 7.49
CA ASP A 365 -17.37 20.69 8.17
C ASP A 365 -17.74 20.26 9.60
N ASP A 366 -18.12 18.98 9.78
CA ASP A 366 -18.40 18.40 11.10
C ASP A 366 -17.16 18.32 11.99
N ALA A 367 -16.01 17.95 11.42
CA ALA A 367 -14.73 17.93 12.14
C ALA A 367 -14.34 19.32 12.64
N ILE A 368 -14.37 20.33 11.76
CA ILE A 368 -14.03 21.73 12.07
C ILE A 368 -14.96 22.29 13.14
N ALA A 369 -16.25 21.96 13.06
CA ALA A 369 -17.24 22.40 14.03
C ALA A 369 -17.23 21.60 15.35
N GLY A 370 -16.34 20.61 15.49
CA GLY A 370 -16.22 19.78 16.70
C GLY A 370 -17.39 18.81 16.91
N ARG A 371 -18.12 18.46 15.85
CA ARG A 371 -19.25 17.51 15.88
C ARG A 371 -18.87 16.07 15.56
N LEU A 372 -17.65 15.83 15.09
CA LEU A 372 -17.19 14.51 14.69
C LEU A 372 -16.80 13.66 15.91
N GLU A 373 -17.39 12.49 16.08
CA GLU A 373 -17.04 11.56 17.15
C GLU A 373 -15.58 11.06 17.01
N PRO A 374 -14.91 10.62 18.10
CA PRO A 374 -13.53 10.15 18.04
C PRO A 374 -13.28 9.03 17.01
N LEU A 375 -14.26 8.15 16.82
CA LEU A 375 -14.30 7.13 15.78
C LEU A 375 -15.61 7.28 15.00
N THR A 376 -15.50 7.53 13.70
CA THR A 376 -16.65 7.69 12.80
C THR A 376 -16.53 6.72 11.62
N PHE A 377 -17.65 6.13 11.18
CA PHE A 377 -17.72 5.40 9.91
C PHE A 377 -18.42 6.30 8.88
N LEU A 378 -17.69 6.71 7.84
CA LEU A 378 -18.23 7.60 6.82
C LEU A 378 -19.34 6.90 6.03
N ASP A 379 -20.49 7.58 5.92
CA ASP A 379 -21.68 7.11 5.20
C ASP A 379 -22.19 5.71 5.64
N LEU A 380 -21.98 5.35 6.91
CA LEU A 380 -22.60 4.15 7.50
C LEU A 380 -24.12 4.34 7.59
N ASP A 381 -24.88 3.37 7.07
CA ASP A 381 -26.32 3.30 7.28
C ASP A 381 -26.60 2.74 8.68
N THR A 382 -26.71 3.63 9.66
CA THR A 382 -26.95 3.26 11.07
C THR A 382 -28.28 2.53 11.23
N GLY A 383 -29.32 2.92 10.49
CA GLY A 383 -30.61 2.26 10.54
C GLY A 383 -30.54 0.80 10.08
N LEU A 384 -29.75 0.49 9.06
CA LEU A 384 -29.49 -0.88 8.61
C LEU A 384 -28.75 -1.71 9.67
N VAL A 385 -27.73 -1.11 10.30
CA VAL A 385 -26.99 -1.76 11.39
C VAL A 385 -27.88 -2.02 12.59
N GLU A 386 -28.65 -1.02 13.04
CA GLU A 386 -29.56 -1.12 14.17
C GLU A 386 -30.64 -2.19 13.95
N ARG A 387 -31.17 -2.32 12.73
CA ARG A 387 -32.12 -3.38 12.38
C ARG A 387 -31.50 -4.77 12.53
N GLU A 388 -30.27 -4.97 12.05
CA GLU A 388 -29.58 -6.27 12.20
C GLU A 388 -29.23 -6.55 13.66
N LEU A 389 -28.74 -5.56 14.41
CA LEU A 389 -28.46 -5.70 15.83
C LEU A 389 -29.73 -6.05 16.62
N ALA A 390 -30.85 -5.40 16.32
CA ALA A 390 -32.15 -5.74 16.92
C ALA A 390 -32.60 -7.16 16.56
N ARG A 391 -32.36 -7.61 15.32
CA ARG A 391 -32.64 -8.98 14.87
C ARG A 391 -31.82 -10.01 15.65
N MET A 392 -30.51 -9.76 15.81
CA MET A 392 -29.59 -10.59 16.59
C MET A 392 -29.97 -10.64 18.08
N ALA A 393 -30.43 -9.52 18.64
CA ALA A 393 -30.86 -9.45 20.04
C ALA A 393 -32.17 -10.21 20.31
N ARG A 394 -33.10 -10.24 19.34
CA ARG A 394 -34.40 -10.92 19.47
C ARG A 394 -34.29 -12.43 19.41
N THR A 395 -33.37 -12.98 18.60
CA THR A 395 -33.20 -14.42 18.46
C THR A 395 -31.75 -14.80 18.24
N ARG A 396 -31.29 -15.81 18.97
CA ARG A 396 -29.95 -16.38 18.81
C ARG A 396 -29.73 -17.00 17.43
N ARG A 397 -30.79 -17.42 16.74
CA ARG A 397 -30.75 -17.97 15.38
C ARG A 397 -31.21 -16.92 14.35
N SER A 398 -30.60 -15.74 14.38
CA SER A 398 -30.93 -14.61 13.49
C SER A 398 -30.47 -14.80 12.04
N GLY A 399 -29.67 -15.84 11.76
CA GLY A 399 -29.06 -16.08 10.45
C GLY A 399 -27.77 -15.28 10.21
N PRO A 400 -27.13 -15.43 9.04
CA PRO A 400 -25.90 -14.72 8.70
C PRO A 400 -26.12 -13.22 8.48
N SER A 401 -25.40 -12.38 9.20
CA SER A 401 -25.61 -10.92 9.15
C SER A 401 -25.35 -10.30 7.77
N ALA A 402 -24.38 -10.82 7.01
CA ALA A 402 -24.13 -10.33 5.66
C ALA A 402 -25.34 -10.54 4.72
N GLU A 403 -25.97 -11.71 4.78
CA GLU A 403 -27.16 -12.02 3.98
C GLU A 403 -28.36 -11.17 4.42
N ASN A 404 -28.58 -11.07 5.73
CA ASN A 404 -29.64 -10.25 6.30
C ASN A 404 -29.53 -8.78 5.87
N ILE A 405 -28.32 -8.21 5.95
CA ILE A 405 -28.04 -6.84 5.52
C ILE A 405 -28.33 -6.67 4.03
N LEU A 406 -27.90 -7.59 3.17
CA LEU A 406 -28.16 -7.53 1.73
C LEU A 406 -29.66 -7.58 1.40
N ARG A 407 -30.44 -8.40 2.12
CA ARG A 407 -31.91 -8.45 1.96
C ARG A 407 -32.56 -7.11 2.34
N ASP A 408 -32.12 -6.52 3.45
CA ASP A 408 -32.65 -5.23 3.91
C ASP A 408 -32.28 -4.08 2.94
N VAL A 409 -31.08 -4.11 2.33
CA VAL A 409 -30.68 -3.16 1.28
C VAL A 409 -31.52 -3.32 0.02
N GLY A 410 -31.77 -4.56 -0.41
CA GLY A 410 -32.56 -4.87 -1.60
C GLY A 410 -34.03 -4.50 -1.45
N SER A 411 -34.58 -4.52 -0.24
CA SER A 411 -35.99 -4.20 0.04
C SER A 411 -36.30 -2.69 0.04
N ASN A 412 -35.25 -1.85 0.06
CA ASN A 412 -35.36 -0.38 0.01
C ASN A 412 -35.15 0.19 -1.41
N ARG A 413 -35.00 -0.67 -2.42
CA ARG A 413 -35.00 -0.32 -3.84
C ARG A 413 -36.28 -0.83 -4.49
#